data_AF-A0AAV3Y676-F1
#
_entry.id   AF-A0AAV3Y676-F1
#
_cell.length_a   1.000
_cell.length_b   1.000
_cell.length_c   1.000
_cell.angle_alpha   90.00
_cell.angle_beta   90.00
_cell.angle_gamma   90.00
#
_symmetry.space_group_name_H-M   'P 1'
#
loop_
_entity.id
_entity.type
_entity.pdbx_description
1 polymer ?
#
loop_
_entity_poly.entity_id
_entity_poly.type
_entity_poly.pdbx_seq_one_letter_code
_entity_poly.pdbx_strand_id
1 'polypeptide(L)'
;MDFLLKPYGRENLSLEEECFNKRLSRSRKTVECAFGILVSKWGILDKPIKADTELVDRIVKCVCILHNAIIDKDGMDHNYTETEQTRSDSSVMWNRCGRPSNDAKTTRDIFTAYFSQQPLEYRES
;
A
#
# COMPACT_ATOMS: atom_id res chain seq x y z
N MET A 1 -15.73 2.76 -7.60
CA MET A 1 -14.55 2.75 -6.70
C MET A 1 -13.88 4.10 -6.89
N ASP A 2 -14.45 5.13 -6.28
CA ASP A 2 -14.21 6.52 -6.69
C ASP A 2 -13.04 7.16 -5.95
N PHE A 3 -12.46 6.42 -4.99
CA PHE A 3 -11.40 6.89 -4.09
C PHE A 3 -10.03 6.21 -4.31
N LEU A 4 -9.93 5.23 -5.21
CA LEU A 4 -8.66 4.54 -5.45
C LEU A 4 -7.82 5.28 -6.50
N LEU A 5 -6.69 5.86 -6.07
CA LEU A 5 -5.72 6.49 -6.96
C LEU A 5 -5.12 5.47 -7.94
N LYS A 6 -4.95 5.90 -9.19
CA LYS A 6 -4.43 5.07 -10.29
C LYS A 6 -3.11 5.64 -10.80
N PRO A 7 -2.11 4.81 -11.11
CA PRO A 7 -0.96 5.25 -11.87
C PRO A 7 -1.40 5.78 -13.24
N TYR A 8 -0.55 6.61 -13.83
CA TYR A 8 -0.63 6.97 -15.23
C TYR A 8 -0.28 5.74 -16.08
N GLY A 9 -1.16 5.38 -17.03
CA GLY A 9 -1.04 4.16 -17.84
C GLY A 9 -0.71 4.42 -19.32
N ARG A 10 -0.09 5.56 -19.65
CA ARG A 10 0.32 5.92 -21.01
C ARG A 10 1.78 5.49 -21.25
N GLU A 11 2.15 5.15 -22.48
CA GLU A 11 3.49 4.67 -22.83
C GLU A 11 4.58 5.75 -22.73
N ASN A 12 4.22 7.02 -22.93
CA ASN A 12 5.14 8.16 -22.82
C ASN A 12 4.79 9.00 -21.60
N LEU A 13 5.29 8.59 -20.43
CA LEU A 13 5.12 9.32 -19.18
C LEU A 13 6.11 10.48 -19.11
N SER A 14 5.64 11.60 -18.56
CA SER A 14 6.54 12.66 -18.11
C SER A 14 7.27 12.24 -16.84
N LEU A 15 8.42 12.85 -16.56
CA LEU A 15 9.22 12.59 -15.35
C LEU A 15 8.37 12.72 -14.06
N GLU A 16 7.45 13.68 -14.03
CA GLU A 16 6.55 13.92 -12.90
C GLU A 16 5.59 12.75 -12.67
N GLU A 17 5.03 12.21 -13.76
CA GLU A 17 4.12 11.06 -13.71
C GLU A 17 4.86 9.76 -13.36
N GLU A 18 6.09 9.59 -13.83
CA GLU A 18 6.94 8.47 -13.42
C GLU A 18 7.25 8.56 -11.92
N CYS A 19 7.59 9.75 -11.42
CA CYS A 19 7.81 9.98 -9.99
C CYS A 19 6.55 9.67 -9.18
N PHE A 20 5.38 10.12 -9.64
CA PHE A 20 4.10 9.76 -9.04
C PHE A 20 3.87 8.24 -9.03
N ASN A 21 4.03 7.56 -10.17
CA ASN A 21 3.83 6.11 -10.27
C ASN A 21 4.77 5.34 -9.33
N LYS A 22 6.05 5.76 -9.26
CA LYS A 22 7.05 5.16 -8.36
C LYS A 22 6.68 5.36 -6.89
N ARG A 23 6.23 6.57 -6.50
CA ARG A 23 5.75 6.85 -5.14
C ARG A 23 4.51 6.04 -4.80
N LEU A 24 3.52 5.99 -5.69
CA LEU A 24 2.31 5.21 -5.51
C LEU A 24 2.63 3.72 -5.33
N SER A 25 3.55 3.18 -6.13
CA SER A 25 4.05 1.80 -5.99
C SER A 25 4.72 1.57 -4.64
N ARG A 26 5.63 2.46 -4.21
CA ARG A 26 6.29 2.36 -2.90
C ARG A 26 5.29 2.37 -1.74
N SER A 27 4.33 3.30 -1.74
CA SER A 27 3.29 3.37 -0.70
C SER A 27 2.47 2.08 -0.64
N ARG A 28 2.12 1.50 -1.79
CA ARG A 28 1.42 0.21 -1.83
C ARG A 28 2.27 -0.93 -1.30
N LYS A 29 3.54 -1.03 -1.73
CA LYS A 29 4.49 -2.04 -1.23
C LYS A 29 4.57 -2.01 0.29
N THR A 30 4.71 -0.82 0.90
CA THR A 30 4.73 -0.66 2.36
C THR A 30 3.46 -1.20 3.01
N VAL A 31 2.28 -0.84 2.47
CA VAL A 31 0.98 -1.30 2.99
C VAL A 31 0.83 -2.83 2.82
N GLU A 32 1.17 -3.37 1.67
CA GLU A 32 1.11 -4.81 1.37
C GLU A 32 2.04 -5.62 2.28
N CYS A 33 3.28 -5.15 2.50
CA CYS A 33 4.21 -5.76 3.44
C CYS A 33 3.65 -5.77 4.87
N ALA A 34 3.10 -4.64 5.34
CA ALA A 34 2.50 -4.56 6.67
C ALA A 34 1.31 -5.53 6.83
N PHE A 35 0.42 -5.61 5.83
CA PHE A 35 -0.66 -6.58 5.85
C PHE A 35 -0.16 -8.03 5.79
N GLY A 36 0.88 -8.32 5.03
CA GLY A 36 1.51 -9.65 4.99
C GLY A 36 2.01 -10.08 6.37
N ILE A 37 2.69 -9.18 7.08
CA ILE A 37 3.15 -9.40 8.47
C ILE A 37 1.94 -9.62 9.39
N LEU A 38 0.91 -8.79 9.27
CA LEU A 38 -0.29 -8.87 10.10
C LEU A 38 -1.02 -10.22 9.91
N VAL A 39 -1.20 -10.66 8.66
CA VAL A 39 -1.82 -11.94 8.32
C VAL A 39 -0.99 -13.11 8.84
N SER A 40 0.34 -13.07 8.65
CA SER A 40 1.24 -14.12 9.12
C SER A 40 1.27 -14.23 10.65
N LYS A 41 1.13 -13.13 11.38
CA LYS A 41 1.12 -13.11 12.84
C LYS A 41 -0.23 -13.52 13.43
N TRP A 42 -1.32 -13.07 12.82
CA TRP A 42 -2.67 -13.19 13.37
C TRP A 42 -3.53 -14.11 12.51
N GLY A 43 -3.24 -15.42 12.47
CA GLY A 43 -3.85 -16.41 11.56
C GLY A 43 -5.39 -16.43 11.39
N ILE A 44 -6.16 -15.67 12.20
CA ILE A 44 -7.56 -15.31 11.92
C ILE A 44 -7.74 -14.56 10.58
N LEU A 45 -6.74 -13.81 10.12
CA LEU A 45 -6.78 -13.06 8.86
C LEU A 45 -6.36 -13.89 7.63
N ASP A 46 -5.81 -15.10 7.84
CA ASP A 46 -5.33 -15.97 6.75
C ASP A 46 -6.48 -16.69 6.03
N LYS A 47 -7.59 -16.91 6.73
CA LYS A 47 -8.78 -17.60 6.19
C LYS A 47 -9.95 -16.64 6.07
N PRO A 48 -10.89 -16.89 5.13
CA PRO A 48 -12.14 -16.14 5.07
C PRO A 48 -12.85 -16.16 6.42
N ILE A 49 -13.08 -14.97 6.98
CA ILE A 49 -13.76 -14.81 8.26
C ILE A 49 -15.26 -15.04 8.01
N LYS A 50 -15.81 -16.11 8.58
CA LYS A 50 -17.25 -16.40 8.53
C LYS A 50 -17.96 -15.61 9.62
N ALA A 51 -18.09 -14.32 9.41
CA ALA A 51 -18.76 -13.38 10.31
C ALA A 51 -19.52 -12.32 9.50
N ASP A 52 -20.43 -11.61 10.16
CA ASP A 52 -21.05 -10.41 9.63
C ASP A 52 -20.01 -9.29 9.45
N THR A 53 -20.31 -8.33 8.56
CA THR A 53 -19.38 -7.27 8.19
C THR A 53 -19.02 -6.37 9.38
N GLU A 54 -19.93 -6.16 10.33
CA GLU A 54 -19.67 -5.35 11.53
C GLU A 54 -18.67 -6.06 12.46
N LEU A 55 -18.82 -7.37 12.65
CA LEU A 55 -17.87 -8.17 13.42
C LEU A 55 -16.51 -8.25 12.72
N VAL A 56 -16.46 -8.37 11.39
CA VAL A 56 -15.19 -8.33 10.64
C VAL A 56 -14.47 -6.99 10.87
N ASP A 57 -15.17 -5.86 10.79
CA ASP A 57 -14.59 -4.53 11.05
C ASP A 57 -14.03 -4.43 12.48
N ARG A 58 -14.75 -4.96 13.47
CA ARG A 58 -14.27 -5.03 14.87
C ARG A 58 -13.04 -5.92 15.02
N ILE A 59 -12.99 -7.08 14.35
CA ILE A 59 -11.84 -7.99 14.37
C ILE A 59 -10.61 -7.28 13.80
N VAL A 60 -10.74 -6.64 12.63
CA VAL A 60 -9.62 -5.94 11.97
C VAL A 60 -9.09 -4.83 12.88
N LYS A 61 -9.97 -4.00 13.44
CA LYS A 61 -9.58 -2.93 14.39
C LYS A 61 -8.87 -3.49 15.62
N CYS A 62 -9.40 -4.55 16.22
CA CYS A 62 -8.80 -5.21 17.37
C CYS A 62 -7.39 -5.73 17.05
N VAL A 63 -7.22 -6.40 15.91
CA VAL A 63 -5.92 -6.92 15.47
C VAL A 63 -4.91 -5.78 15.25
N CYS A 64 -5.30 -4.66 14.64
CA CYS A 64 -4.43 -3.50 14.49
C CYS A 64 -4.00 -2.90 15.85
N ILE A 65 -4.94 -2.73 16.78
CA ILE A 65 -4.64 -2.20 18.12
C ILE A 65 -3.70 -3.14 18.86
N LEU A 66 -3.98 -4.44 18.87
CA LEU A 66 -3.15 -5.44 19.54
C LEU A 66 -1.76 -5.51 18.91
N HIS A 67 -1.66 -5.43 17.58
CA HIS A 67 -0.37 -5.44 16.88
C HIS A 67 0.50 -4.26 17.30
N ASN A 68 -0.07 -3.05 17.32
CA ASN A 68 0.64 -1.84 17.74
C ASN A 68 1.03 -1.92 19.23
N ALA A 69 0.13 -2.38 20.10
CA ALA A 69 0.41 -2.53 21.53
C ALA A 69 1.55 -3.54 21.81
N ILE A 70 1.66 -4.60 21.00
CA ILE A 70 2.78 -5.55 21.10
C ILE A 70 4.08 -4.90 20.66
N ILE A 71 4.08 -4.14 19.55
CA ILE A 71 5.26 -3.39 19.09
C ILE A 71 5.75 -2.41 20.17
N ASP A 72 4.82 -1.67 20.79
CA ASP A 72 5.14 -0.70 21.84
C ASP A 72 5.70 -1.37 23.10
N LYS A 73 5.20 -2.56 23.44
CA LYS A 73 5.56 -3.28 24.66
C LYS A 73 6.86 -4.06 24.56
N ASP A 74 7.06 -4.78 23.45
CA ASP A 74 8.23 -5.65 23.29
C ASP A 74 9.47 -4.85 22.83
N GLY A 75 9.30 -3.58 22.47
CA GLY A 75 10.32 -2.84 21.73
C GLY A 75 10.51 -3.46 20.34
N MET A 76 11.25 -2.78 19.47
CA MET A 76 11.51 -3.25 18.10
C MET A 76 12.48 -4.44 18.09
N ASP A 77 12.12 -5.59 18.68
CA ASP A 77 12.82 -6.86 18.49
C ASP A 77 12.40 -7.43 17.12
N HIS A 78 13.03 -6.90 16.08
CA HIS A 78 12.93 -7.38 14.72
C HIS A 78 13.55 -8.77 14.58
N ASN A 79 12.83 -9.80 15.01
CA ASN A 79 12.88 -11.11 14.37
C ASN A 79 11.78 -11.24 13.31
N TYR A 80 11.44 -10.13 12.65
CA TYR A 80 10.78 -10.19 11.36
C TYR A 80 11.87 -10.54 10.38
N THR A 81 12.00 -11.82 10.01
CA THR A 81 12.76 -12.20 8.84
C THR A 81 12.25 -11.33 7.72
N GLU A 82 13.08 -10.36 7.32
CA GLU A 82 12.98 -9.66 6.06
C GLU A 82 12.80 -10.77 5.04
N THR A 83 11.55 -11.03 4.68
CA THR A 83 11.29 -11.95 3.59
C THR A 83 11.73 -11.08 2.43
N GLU A 84 12.99 -11.23 2.03
CA GLU A 84 13.54 -10.74 0.78
C GLU A 84 12.68 -11.33 -0.32
N GLN A 85 11.48 -10.77 -0.48
CA GLN A 85 10.69 -10.91 -1.64
C GLN A 85 11.37 -9.99 -2.64
N THR A 86 12.43 -10.54 -3.23
CA THR A 86 12.73 -10.41 -4.66
C THR A 86 11.51 -10.89 -5.47
N ARG A 87 10.33 -10.34 -5.19
CA ARG A 87 9.20 -10.36 -6.10
C ARG A 87 9.59 -9.33 -7.14
N SER A 88 10.28 -9.86 -8.16
CA SER A 88 10.40 -9.29 -9.49
C SER A 88 9.27 -8.31 -9.73
N ASP A 89 9.63 -7.11 -10.17
CA ASP A 89 8.79 -5.96 -10.48
C ASP A 89 7.61 -6.41 -11.35
N SER A 90 6.64 -7.03 -10.68
CA SER A 90 5.53 -7.69 -11.31
C SER A 90 4.67 -6.50 -11.60
N SER A 91 4.74 -6.06 -12.86
CA SER A 91 3.77 -5.18 -13.47
C SER A 91 2.41 -5.54 -12.89
N VAL A 92 2.02 -4.80 -11.84
CA VAL A 92 0.78 -5.04 -11.13
C VAL A 92 -0.23 -4.69 -12.19
N MET A 93 -0.83 -5.71 -12.80
CA MET A 93 -1.73 -5.54 -13.93
C MET A 93 -2.84 -4.56 -13.52
N TRP A 94 -2.65 -3.29 -13.83
CA TRP A 94 -3.55 -2.20 -13.49
C TRP A 94 -4.82 -2.23 -14.36
N ASN A 95 -4.91 -3.23 -15.24
CA ASN A 95 -5.82 -3.28 -16.38
C ASN A 95 -7.21 -3.84 -16.08
N ARG A 96 -7.56 -4.09 -14.81
CA ARG A 96 -8.89 -4.63 -14.44
C ARG A 96 -9.74 -3.76 -13.53
N CYS A 97 -9.54 -2.44 -13.57
CA CYS A 97 -10.50 -1.53 -12.96
C CYS A 97 -10.80 -0.39 -13.93
N GLY A 98 -12.08 -0.21 -14.27
CA GLY A 98 -12.61 0.70 -15.30
C GLY A 98 -12.18 2.17 -15.16
N ARG A 99 -12.65 3.05 -16.04
CA ARG A 99 -12.20 4.45 -16.09
C ARG A 99 -12.23 5.13 -14.71
N PRO A 100 -11.13 5.78 -14.25
CA PRO A 100 -11.16 6.51 -12.98
C PRO A 100 -12.16 7.67 -13.04
N SER A 101 -12.82 7.92 -11.91
CA SER A 101 -13.66 9.11 -11.71
C SER A 101 -12.84 10.38 -11.95
N ASN A 102 -13.49 11.47 -12.35
CA ASN A 102 -12.82 12.76 -12.53
C ASN A 102 -12.17 13.23 -11.22
N ASP A 103 -12.83 13.03 -10.07
CA ASP A 103 -12.27 13.40 -8.76
C ASP A 103 -10.97 12.65 -8.44
N ALA A 104 -10.90 11.37 -8.80
CA ALA A 104 -9.69 10.56 -8.63
C ALA A 104 -8.54 11.03 -9.53
N LYS A 105 -8.85 11.56 -10.72
CA LYS A 105 -7.84 12.18 -11.61
C LYS A 105 -7.36 13.50 -11.02
N THR A 106 -8.27 14.38 -10.59
CA THR A 106 -7.91 15.64 -9.95
C THR A 106 -7.03 15.42 -8.74
N THR A 107 -7.39 14.49 -7.87
CA THR A 107 -6.59 14.12 -6.69
C THR A 107 -5.21 13.62 -7.09
N ARG A 108 -5.12 12.77 -8.11
CA ARG A 108 -3.84 12.29 -8.64
C ARG A 108 -2.99 13.44 -9.15
N ASP A 109 -3.56 14.33 -9.94
CA ASP A 109 -2.82 15.43 -10.56
C ASP A 109 -2.31 16.43 -9.50
N ILE A 110 -3.08 16.65 -8.42
CA ILE A 110 -2.63 17.40 -7.23
C ILE A 110 -1.40 16.73 -6.60
N PHE A 111 -1.45 15.41 -6.37
CA PHE A 111 -0.32 14.67 -5.81
C PHE A 111 0.91 14.69 -6.74
N THR A 112 0.70 14.58 -8.05
CA THR A 112 1.77 14.68 -9.05
C THR A 112 2.47 16.04 -8.95
N ALA A 113 1.71 17.13 -8.97
CA ALA A 113 2.26 18.48 -8.84
C ALA A 113 2.99 18.70 -7.50
N TYR A 114 2.45 18.16 -6.41
CA TYR A 114 3.10 18.20 -5.10
C TYR A 114 4.43 17.45 -5.09
N PHE A 115 4.48 16.24 -5.67
CA PHE A 115 5.69 15.44 -5.73
C PHE A 115 6.76 16.01 -6.67
N SER A 116 6.38 16.75 -7.71
CA SER A 116 7.32 17.48 -8.56
C SER A 116 8.11 18.55 -7.79
N GLN A 117 7.48 19.19 -6.81
CA GLN A 117 8.11 20.22 -5.97
C GLN A 117 8.98 19.62 -4.86
N GLN A 118 8.83 18.32 -4.59
CA GLN A 118 9.64 17.57 -3.64
C GLN A 118 10.19 16.31 -4.32
N PRO A 119 11.18 16.42 -5.23
CA PRO A 119 11.81 15.24 -5.83
C PRO A 119 12.36 14.34 -4.74
N LEU A 120 12.19 13.02 -4.89
CA LEU A 120 12.81 12.06 -3.97
C LEU A 120 14.33 12.16 -4.10
N GLU A 121 15.04 12.68 -3.09
CA GLU A 121 16.47 12.45 -2.97
C GLU A 121 16.69 10.95 -2.79
N TYR A 122 17.39 10.35 -3.77
CA TYR A 122 17.71 8.94 -3.74
C TYR A 122 18.88 8.75 -2.77
N ARG A 123 18.60 8.37 -1.52
CA ARG A 123 19.63 7.82 -0.65
C ARG A 123 19.73 6.33 -0.97
N GLU A 124 20.69 5.99 -1.82
CA GLU A 124 21.13 4.61 -2.03
C GLU A 124 21.44 4.02 -0.64
N SER A 125 20.67 3.02 -0.25
CA SER A 125 20.90 2.18 0.94
C SER A 125 21.03 0.76 0.46
#